data_AF-A0A382CLT2-F1
#
_entry.id   AF-A0A382CLT2-F1
#
_cell.length_a   1.000
_cell.length_b   1.000
_cell.length_c   1.000
_cell.angle_alpha   90.00
_cell.angle_beta   90.00
_cell.angle_gamma   90.00
#
_symmetry.space_group_name_H-M   'P 1'
#
loop_
_entity.id
_entity.type
_entity.pdbx_description
1 polymer ?
#
loop_
_entity_poly.entity_id
_entity_poly.type
_entity_poly.pdbx_seq_one_letter_code
_entity_poly.pdbx_strand_id
1 'polypeptide(L)'
;GTAAGGFGFGYSCVNSTGDSFNKIPWQSLPQGKNKIKIFIPVARVTDMLEKPGKEFDYDGKKLRYPDIKLIYWAGGNPFHHQQDLNRLVQAWQKPNTIIVNEIWWNAQARHADIIFPANTALERNDLMLNPRDPTIVANKKAMKSFADSKTDYEIFSGLAEKLGFLETFTENRNELDWVKFIWNESSKVCQQKNLSLPSFEEFWKKGYFEVPSPKIEKIMFKDFRKDPNKFPLKTPSGKIEISSETISNFQLSDCFSHPYWFEPYEWLGNTDKYPLHLISNQPTYRLHGQLDNAASSQNSKINGKEPVMINSLDASYRDIKNGDIVMLFNQRGKILAGANISDNVMPGVVVLSTGAWFDPDYDLNLERHGNPNVLTKDIGTSSLGQGPTSHTTLVEVEKANKELISEVKIFKSPVIINKST
;
A
#
# COMPACT_ATOMS: atom_id res chain seq x y z
N GLY A 1 -4.07 18.26 -26.80
CA GLY A 1 -2.71 18.46 -27.34
C GLY A 1 -2.72 19.51 -28.43
N THR A 2 -1.57 19.99 -28.89
CA THR A 2 -1.48 20.76 -30.15
C THR A 2 -1.21 19.80 -31.31
N ALA A 3 -1.33 20.24 -32.57
CA ALA A 3 -1.10 19.40 -33.76
C ALA A 3 0.30 18.75 -33.82
N ALA A 4 1.28 19.27 -33.07
CA ALA A 4 2.63 18.71 -32.90
C ALA A 4 2.94 18.32 -31.43
N GLY A 5 1.93 18.23 -30.58
CA GLY A 5 2.08 17.87 -29.17
C GLY A 5 1.73 16.41 -28.93
N GLY A 6 2.67 15.64 -28.38
CA GLY A 6 2.40 14.32 -27.83
C GLY A 6 1.44 14.39 -26.63
N PHE A 7 0.86 13.25 -26.28
CA PHE A 7 0.20 13.05 -24.99
C PHE A 7 1.18 12.35 -24.04
N GLY A 8 1.11 12.66 -22.75
CA GLY A 8 1.96 12.05 -21.73
C GLY A 8 1.09 11.53 -20.60
N PHE A 9 1.22 10.25 -20.29
CA PHE A 9 0.70 9.65 -19.06
C PHE A 9 1.89 9.21 -18.22
N GLY A 10 1.85 9.49 -16.92
CA GLY A 10 2.83 8.90 -16.01
C GLY A 10 2.48 7.43 -15.79
N TYR A 11 3.46 6.52 -15.86
CA TYR A 11 3.29 5.10 -15.52
C TYR A 11 2.77 4.85 -14.09
N SER A 12 2.72 5.89 -13.25
CA SER A 12 2.16 5.86 -11.89
C SER A 12 1.22 7.05 -11.62
N CYS A 13 0.41 7.44 -12.62
CA CYS A 13 -0.57 8.50 -12.41
C CYS A 13 -1.64 8.05 -11.39
N VAL A 14 -1.80 8.83 -10.32
CA VAL A 14 -2.94 8.70 -9.41
C VAL A 14 -4.19 9.30 -10.07
N ASN A 15 -5.38 8.85 -9.65
CA ASN A 15 -6.69 9.28 -10.18
C ASN A 15 -6.81 10.81 -10.36
N SER A 16 -6.19 11.59 -9.47
CA SER A 16 -6.26 13.06 -9.51
C SER A 16 -5.40 13.76 -10.57
N THR A 17 -4.72 13.02 -11.45
CA THR A 17 -3.80 13.60 -12.43
C THR A 17 -4.59 14.12 -13.63
N GLY A 18 -4.75 15.43 -13.71
CA GLY A 18 -5.54 16.08 -14.77
C GLY A 18 -6.86 16.67 -14.26
N ASP A 19 -7.25 16.37 -13.02
CA ASP A 19 -8.47 16.92 -12.45
C ASP A 19 -8.41 18.44 -12.27
N SER A 20 -9.56 19.06 -12.51
CA SER A 20 -9.75 20.50 -12.45
C SER A 20 -10.56 20.88 -11.21
N PHE A 21 -9.91 20.85 -10.04
CA PHE A 21 -10.46 21.40 -8.79
C PHE A 21 -9.42 22.24 -8.04
N ASN A 22 -9.89 23.11 -7.16
CA ASN A 22 -9.04 23.89 -6.27
C ASN A 22 -8.49 22.99 -5.16
N LYS A 23 -7.17 22.81 -5.10
CA LYS A 23 -6.54 22.11 -3.98
C LYS A 23 -6.56 23.00 -2.74
N ILE A 24 -7.38 22.61 -1.76
CA ILE A 24 -7.45 23.25 -0.46
C ILE A 24 -6.53 22.49 0.51
N PRO A 25 -5.60 23.16 1.21
CA PRO A 25 -4.79 22.54 2.25
C PRO A 25 -5.64 22.42 3.52
N TRP A 26 -6.57 21.47 3.50
CA TRP A 26 -7.41 21.10 4.64
C TRP A 26 -6.56 20.89 5.89
N GLN A 27 -7.07 21.31 7.05
CA GLN A 27 -6.38 21.11 8.31
C GLN A 27 -6.51 19.67 8.80
N SER A 28 -5.60 19.26 9.67
CA SER A 28 -5.55 17.93 10.27
C SER A 28 -5.34 18.03 11.77
N LEU A 29 -5.40 16.90 12.48
CA LEU A 29 -4.96 16.82 13.87
C LEU A 29 -3.49 17.28 14.01
N PRO A 30 -3.11 17.90 15.15
CA PRO A 30 -1.71 18.18 15.46
C PRO A 30 -0.90 16.89 15.55
N GLN A 31 0.12 16.72 14.69
CA GLN A 31 0.93 15.48 14.65
C GLN A 31 2.21 15.53 15.50
N GLY A 32 2.52 16.69 16.10
CA GLY A 32 3.79 16.92 16.80
C GLY A 32 5.02 16.82 15.88
N LYS A 33 6.20 16.69 16.47
CA LYS A 33 7.47 16.52 15.74
C LYS A 33 8.18 15.27 16.24
N ASN A 34 8.34 14.27 15.37
CA ASN A 34 9.16 13.10 15.69
C ASN A 34 10.63 13.52 15.87
N LYS A 35 11.17 13.32 17.08
CA LYS A 35 12.56 13.64 17.43
C LYS A 35 13.55 12.63 16.83
N ILE A 36 13.10 11.40 16.55
CA ILE A 36 13.91 10.38 15.90
C ILE A 36 14.11 10.76 14.43
N LYS A 37 15.37 10.84 14.00
CA LYS A 37 15.76 11.19 12.62
C LYS A 37 16.31 10.00 11.83
N ILE A 38 16.38 8.84 12.46
CA ILE A 38 16.74 7.59 11.79
C ILE A 38 15.70 7.33 10.70
N PHE A 39 16.20 6.97 9.52
CA PHE A 39 15.39 6.74 8.33
C PHE A 39 15.65 5.34 7.80
N ILE A 40 14.57 4.68 7.38
CA ILE A 40 14.60 3.45 6.59
C ILE A 40 13.63 3.62 5.43
N PRO A 41 13.98 3.19 4.21
CA PRO A 41 13.00 3.05 3.14
C PRO A 41 11.94 2.01 3.55
N VAL A 42 10.67 2.30 3.30
CA VAL A 42 9.55 1.41 3.69
C VAL A 42 9.73 -0.01 3.14
N ALA A 43 10.20 -0.14 1.90
CA ALA A 43 10.43 -1.44 1.29
C ALA A 43 11.60 -2.22 1.93
N ARG A 44 12.39 -1.63 2.83
CA ARG A 44 13.59 -2.26 3.44
C ARG A 44 13.37 -2.70 4.89
N VAL A 45 12.11 -2.86 5.33
CA VAL A 45 11.80 -3.32 6.70
C VAL A 45 12.40 -4.71 6.98
N THR A 46 12.29 -5.67 6.07
CA THR A 46 12.89 -7.01 6.25
C THR A 46 14.41 -6.94 6.41
N ASP A 47 15.09 -6.17 5.54
CA ASP A 47 16.54 -5.99 5.63
C ASP A 47 16.97 -5.35 6.95
N MET A 48 16.24 -4.32 7.40
CA MET A 48 16.50 -3.66 8.67
C MET A 48 16.40 -4.64 9.84
N LEU A 49 15.29 -5.38 9.92
CA LEU A 49 15.06 -6.36 10.98
C LEU A 49 16.14 -7.44 10.95
N GLU A 50 16.60 -7.83 9.76
CA GLU A 50 17.59 -8.88 9.65
C GLU A 50 19.02 -8.48 9.98
N LYS A 51 19.40 -7.24 9.66
CA LYS A 51 20.80 -6.79 9.57
C LYS A 51 21.02 -5.48 10.34
N PRO A 52 20.72 -5.43 11.65
CA PRO A 52 20.95 -4.22 12.45
C PRO A 52 22.42 -3.80 12.38
N GLY A 53 22.66 -2.49 12.28
CA GLY A 53 24.00 -1.89 12.17
C GLY A 53 24.65 -1.94 10.78
N LYS A 54 24.11 -2.74 9.84
CA LYS A 54 24.63 -2.81 8.46
C LYS A 54 24.35 -1.51 7.71
N GLU A 55 25.32 -1.11 6.88
CA GLU A 55 25.18 0.05 5.99
C GLU A 55 24.33 -0.27 4.76
N PHE A 56 23.62 0.75 4.28
CA PHE A 56 22.91 0.75 3.00
C PHE A 56 22.97 2.14 2.38
N ASP A 57 22.94 2.19 1.05
CA ASP A 57 22.91 3.44 0.28
C ASP A 57 21.46 3.87 0.00
N TYR A 58 21.18 5.16 0.14
CA TYR A 58 19.90 5.77 -0.21
C TYR A 58 20.08 7.24 -0.54
N ASP A 59 19.61 7.67 -1.71
CA ASP A 59 19.60 9.09 -2.12
C ASP A 59 20.98 9.77 -1.96
N GLY A 60 22.03 9.09 -2.44
CA GLY A 60 23.42 9.57 -2.36
C GLY A 60 24.06 9.54 -0.96
N LYS A 61 23.39 8.93 0.03
CA LYS A 61 23.85 8.84 1.42
C LYS A 61 24.08 7.40 1.85
N LYS A 62 25.08 7.19 2.70
CA LYS A 62 25.25 5.97 3.48
C LYS A 62 24.52 6.08 4.80
N LEU A 63 23.56 5.19 5.01
CA LEU A 63 22.76 5.07 6.22
C LEU A 63 23.00 3.72 6.88
N ARG A 64 22.55 3.54 8.12
CA ARG A 64 22.68 2.28 8.88
C ARG A 64 21.33 1.83 9.39
N TYR A 65 21.07 0.53 9.29
CA TYR A 65 19.84 -0.03 9.84
C TYR A 65 19.83 0.06 11.37
N PRO A 66 18.77 0.60 11.98
CA PRO A 66 18.61 0.55 13.44
C PRO A 66 18.31 -0.88 13.92
N ASP A 67 18.61 -1.12 15.20
CA ASP A 67 18.20 -2.33 15.90
C ASP A 67 16.82 -2.13 16.53
N ILE A 68 15.77 -2.51 15.81
CA ILE A 68 14.38 -2.33 16.25
C ILE A 68 13.95 -3.46 17.19
N LYS A 69 13.52 -3.10 18.40
CA LYS A 69 13.02 -4.04 19.42
C LYS A 69 11.51 -4.06 19.57
N LEU A 70 10.81 -3.03 19.11
CA LEU A 70 9.36 -2.92 19.18
C LEU A 70 8.79 -2.41 17.86
N ILE A 71 7.72 -3.05 17.40
CA ILE A 71 6.91 -2.59 16.27
C ILE A 71 5.52 -2.22 16.80
N TYR A 72 5.07 -1.00 16.51
CA TYR A 72 3.67 -0.60 16.67
C TYR A 72 3.13 -0.24 15.29
N TRP A 73 2.08 -0.93 14.84
CA TRP A 73 1.53 -0.73 13.50
C TRP A 73 0.03 -0.45 13.53
N ALA A 74 -0.39 0.65 12.89
CA ALA A 74 -1.79 1.02 12.71
C ALA A 74 -2.02 1.52 11.28
N GLY A 75 -3.09 1.06 10.62
CA GLY A 75 -3.50 1.59 9.31
C GLY A 75 -2.72 1.08 8.09
N GLY A 76 -2.07 -0.08 8.17
CA GLY A 76 -1.44 -0.73 7.02
C GLY A 76 -1.04 -2.17 7.35
N ASN A 77 -0.76 -2.99 6.34
CA ASN A 77 -0.47 -4.42 6.51
C ASN A 77 0.80 -4.83 5.74
N PRO A 78 1.92 -5.16 6.44
CA PRO A 78 3.18 -5.53 5.80
C PRO A 78 3.11 -6.89 5.08
N PHE A 79 2.28 -7.81 5.57
CA PHE A 79 2.03 -9.10 4.90
C PHE A 79 1.19 -8.97 3.63
N HIS A 80 0.69 -7.77 3.33
CA HIS A 80 0.12 -7.44 2.04
C HIS A 80 1.14 -6.77 1.12
N HIS A 81 1.86 -5.73 1.57
CA HIS A 81 2.62 -4.87 0.66
C HIS A 81 4.11 -5.23 0.50
N GLN A 82 4.67 -6.06 1.38
CA GLN A 82 6.09 -6.40 1.36
C GLN A 82 6.34 -7.61 0.44
N GLN A 83 7.53 -7.68 -0.14
CA GLN A 83 7.96 -8.79 -0.99
C GLN A 83 8.56 -9.93 -0.15
N ASP A 84 8.70 -11.11 -0.74
CA ASP A 84 9.27 -12.31 -0.12
C ASP A 84 8.67 -12.60 1.27
N LEU A 85 7.36 -12.89 1.29
CA LEU A 85 6.62 -13.02 2.55
C LEU A 85 7.17 -14.15 3.45
N ASN A 86 7.74 -15.21 2.87
CA ASN A 86 8.39 -16.26 3.66
C ASN A 86 9.59 -15.71 4.44
N ARG A 87 10.44 -14.90 3.80
CA ARG A 87 11.52 -14.19 4.47
C ARG A 87 11.01 -13.16 5.47
N LEU A 88 9.95 -12.41 5.12
CA LEU A 88 9.33 -11.46 6.05
C LEU A 88 8.89 -12.16 7.33
N VAL A 89 8.20 -13.31 7.27
CA VAL A 89 7.76 -14.05 8.47
C VAL A 89 8.93 -14.29 9.42
N GLN A 90 10.09 -14.72 8.90
CA GLN A 90 11.29 -14.96 9.70
C GLN A 90 11.85 -13.67 10.30
N ALA A 91 11.96 -12.60 9.52
CA ALA A 91 12.43 -11.31 9.99
C ALA A 91 11.48 -10.70 11.04
N TRP A 92 10.17 -10.93 10.88
CA TRP A 92 9.12 -10.46 11.77
C TRP A 92 9.17 -11.11 13.16
N GLN A 93 9.88 -12.23 13.34
CA GLN A 93 10.09 -12.84 14.66
C GLN A 93 11.23 -12.17 15.47
N LYS A 94 11.96 -11.20 14.90
CA LYS A 94 13.14 -10.60 15.54
C LYS A 94 12.85 -9.54 16.61
N PRO A 95 11.86 -8.64 16.45
CA PRO A 95 11.47 -7.71 17.51
C PRO A 95 11.01 -8.44 18.78
N ASN A 96 11.18 -7.81 19.94
CA ASN A 96 10.71 -8.36 21.21
C ASN A 96 9.20 -8.22 21.39
N THR A 97 8.56 -7.25 20.73
CA THR A 97 7.13 -6.99 20.88
C THR A 97 6.56 -6.36 19.62
N ILE A 98 5.41 -6.87 19.17
CA ILE A 98 4.67 -6.42 18.01
C ILE A 98 3.23 -6.11 18.42
N ILE A 99 2.87 -4.85 18.28
CA ILE A 99 1.56 -4.30 18.65
C ILE A 99 0.87 -3.84 17.38
N VAL A 100 -0.38 -4.22 17.18
CA VAL A 100 -1.16 -3.83 16.01
C VAL A 100 -2.53 -3.29 16.38
N ASN A 101 -2.92 -2.18 15.75
CA ASN A 101 -4.32 -1.76 15.70
C ASN A 101 -4.90 -2.32 14.42
N GLU A 102 -5.83 -3.25 14.57
CA GLU A 102 -6.42 -3.89 13.41
C GLU A 102 -7.89 -4.18 13.67
N ILE A 103 -8.66 -4.05 12.60
CA ILE A 103 -10.08 -4.27 12.59
C ILE A 103 -10.33 -5.79 12.42
N TRP A 104 -9.61 -6.44 11.49
CA TRP A 104 -9.82 -7.84 11.09
C TRP A 104 -8.71 -8.81 11.52
N TRP A 105 -9.03 -10.09 11.70
CA TRP A 105 -8.04 -11.17 11.92
C TRP A 105 -7.26 -11.57 10.64
N ASN A 106 -6.69 -10.56 9.96
CA ASN A 106 -5.86 -10.72 8.77
C ASN A 106 -4.45 -11.24 9.14
N ALA A 107 -3.59 -11.39 8.12
CA ALA A 107 -2.23 -11.88 8.32
C ALA A 107 -1.40 -11.04 9.31
N GLN A 108 -1.50 -9.71 9.30
CA GLN A 108 -0.76 -8.88 10.26
C GLN A 108 -1.22 -9.12 11.70
N ALA A 109 -2.52 -9.14 11.95
CA ALA A 109 -3.06 -9.46 13.28
C ALA A 109 -2.57 -10.81 13.79
N ARG A 110 -2.52 -11.83 12.92
CA ARG A 110 -2.06 -13.18 13.28
C ARG A 110 -0.55 -13.29 13.53
N HIS A 111 0.22 -12.26 13.21
CA HIS A 111 1.67 -12.19 13.47
C HIS A 111 2.01 -11.09 14.49
N ALA A 112 1.07 -10.70 15.34
CA ALA A 112 1.27 -9.74 16.42
C ALA A 112 1.24 -10.42 17.79
N ASP A 113 1.93 -9.83 18.76
CA ASP A 113 1.86 -10.25 20.16
C ASP A 113 0.65 -9.64 20.87
N ILE A 114 0.33 -8.38 20.54
CA ILE A 114 -0.77 -7.61 21.12
C ILE A 114 -1.60 -7.01 19.99
N ILE A 115 -2.92 -7.20 20.06
CA ILE A 115 -3.86 -6.68 19.08
C ILE A 115 -4.87 -5.79 19.80
N PHE A 116 -4.97 -4.54 19.36
CA PHE A 116 -6.05 -3.65 19.74
C PHE A 116 -7.15 -3.69 18.68
N PRO A 117 -8.38 -4.13 19.03
CA PRO A 117 -9.48 -4.18 18.09
C PRO A 117 -9.95 -2.76 17.74
N ALA A 118 -9.59 -2.32 16.53
CA ALA A 118 -9.93 -0.99 16.03
C ALA A 118 -11.32 -0.98 15.36
N ASN A 119 -11.95 0.19 15.31
CA ASN A 119 -13.21 0.41 14.59
C ASN A 119 -13.01 0.58 13.07
N THR A 120 -14.05 0.24 12.31
CA THR A 120 -14.23 0.73 10.94
C THR A 120 -14.61 2.21 10.91
N ALA A 121 -14.57 2.80 9.72
CA ALA A 121 -15.07 4.16 9.49
C ALA A 121 -16.58 4.30 9.74
N LEU A 122 -17.37 3.23 9.71
CA LEU A 122 -18.82 3.29 9.93
C LEU A 122 -19.19 3.40 11.42
N GLU A 123 -18.25 3.10 12.32
CA GLU A 123 -18.46 3.04 13.77
C GLU A 123 -18.05 4.34 14.50
N ARG A 124 -17.62 5.37 13.76
CA ARG A 124 -17.04 6.61 14.31
C ARG A 124 -17.45 7.85 13.51
N ASN A 125 -17.30 9.03 14.11
CA ASN A 125 -17.51 10.29 13.41
C ASN A 125 -16.19 10.84 12.88
N ASP A 126 -16.18 11.37 11.67
CA ASP A 126 -14.99 11.93 11.03
C ASP A 126 -15.35 12.94 9.91
N LEU A 127 -14.34 13.50 9.26
CA LEU A 127 -14.43 14.30 8.06
C LEU A 127 -13.65 13.62 6.93
N MET A 128 -14.27 13.44 5.76
CA MET A 128 -13.52 13.12 4.55
C MET A 128 -13.00 14.41 3.91
N LEU A 129 -11.83 14.86 4.36
CA LEU A 129 -11.13 16.03 3.79
C LEU A 129 -9.99 15.57 2.87
N ASN A 130 -10.22 15.56 1.57
CA ASN A 130 -9.19 15.16 0.59
C ASN A 130 -8.87 16.34 -0.35
N PRO A 131 -7.63 16.86 -0.39
CA PRO A 131 -7.25 17.91 -1.34
C PRO A 131 -7.32 17.48 -2.81
N ARG A 132 -7.58 16.18 -3.06
CA ARG A 132 -7.73 15.56 -4.38
C ARG A 132 -9.18 15.19 -4.71
N ASP A 133 -10.14 15.63 -3.91
CA ASP A 133 -11.56 15.39 -4.11
C ASP A 133 -12.31 16.72 -3.90
N PRO A 134 -13.15 17.18 -4.85
CA PRO A 134 -13.96 18.37 -4.63
C PRO A 134 -15.09 18.13 -3.63
N THR A 135 -15.50 16.88 -3.39
CA THR A 135 -16.57 16.56 -2.45
C THR A 135 -15.99 16.31 -1.06
N ILE A 136 -16.44 17.14 -0.11
CA ILE A 136 -16.11 17.01 1.30
C ILE A 136 -17.28 16.38 2.02
N VAL A 137 -17.07 15.30 2.76
CA VAL A 137 -18.15 14.51 3.37
C VAL A 137 -18.05 14.54 4.90
N ALA A 138 -19.19 14.76 5.55
CA ALA A 138 -19.35 14.51 6.98
C ALA A 138 -19.55 13.01 7.19
N ASN A 139 -18.51 12.32 7.63
CA ASN A 139 -18.59 10.88 7.93
C ASN A 139 -19.23 10.72 9.30
N LYS A 140 -20.56 10.62 9.33
CA LYS A 140 -21.30 10.39 10.57
C LYS A 140 -21.23 8.92 10.96
N LYS A 141 -21.11 8.66 12.27
CA LYS A 141 -21.24 7.32 12.84
C LYS A 141 -22.57 6.69 12.39
N ALA A 142 -22.47 5.61 11.63
CA ALA A 142 -23.61 4.90 11.06
C ALA A 142 -24.02 3.69 11.90
N MET A 143 -23.09 3.11 12.67
CA MET A 143 -23.34 1.98 13.55
C MET A 143 -22.63 2.15 14.89
N LYS A 144 -23.09 1.43 15.92
CA LYS A 144 -22.38 1.34 17.21
C LYS A 144 -21.10 0.52 17.01
N SER A 145 -20.11 0.75 17.87
CA SER A 145 -18.87 -0.03 17.89
C SER A 145 -19.20 -1.51 18.08
N PHE A 146 -18.56 -2.37 17.29
CA PHE A 146 -18.79 -3.82 17.32
C PHE A 146 -18.03 -4.45 18.49
N ALA A 147 -18.75 -5.16 19.36
CA ALA A 147 -18.18 -5.75 20.59
C ALA A 147 -17.35 -4.72 21.37
N ASP A 148 -16.13 -5.08 21.78
CA ASP A 148 -15.25 -4.22 22.57
C ASP A 148 -14.33 -3.30 21.74
N SER A 149 -14.51 -3.29 20.40
CA SER A 149 -13.69 -2.48 19.50
C SER A 149 -13.81 -0.99 19.78
N LYS A 150 -12.73 -0.25 19.54
CA LYS A 150 -12.60 1.17 19.86
C LYS A 150 -12.05 1.95 18.68
N THR A 151 -12.28 3.25 18.66
CA THR A 151 -11.60 4.13 17.70
C THR A 151 -10.11 4.16 18.01
N ASP A 152 -9.28 4.38 16.99
CA ASP A 152 -7.85 4.61 17.22
C ASP A 152 -7.61 5.74 18.22
N TYR A 153 -8.44 6.78 18.20
CA TYR A 153 -8.39 7.88 19.18
C TYR A 153 -8.60 7.40 20.63
N GLU A 154 -9.60 6.55 20.88
CA GLU A 154 -9.85 5.97 22.22
C GLU A 154 -8.71 5.03 22.65
N ILE A 155 -8.20 4.20 21.73
CA ILE A 155 -7.05 3.32 21.99
C ILE A 155 -5.83 4.15 22.43
N PHE A 156 -5.47 5.16 21.63
CA PHE A 156 -4.33 6.02 21.94
C PHE A 156 -4.57 6.92 23.16
N SER A 157 -5.81 7.34 23.42
CA SER A 157 -6.16 8.06 24.66
C SER A 157 -5.95 7.18 25.89
N GLY A 158 -6.38 5.91 25.85
CA GLY A 158 -6.14 4.96 26.93
C GLY A 158 -4.66 4.69 27.16
N LEU A 159 -3.86 4.60 26.08
CA LEU A 159 -2.39 4.49 26.19
C LEU A 159 -1.78 5.76 26.79
N ALA A 160 -2.21 6.95 26.36
CA ALA A 160 -1.75 8.23 26.89
C ALA A 160 -2.07 8.39 28.38
N GLU A 161 -3.23 7.90 28.83
CA GLU A 161 -3.59 7.83 30.25
C GLU A 161 -2.63 6.95 31.04
N LYS A 162 -2.37 5.73 30.56
CA LYS A 162 -1.41 4.82 31.23
C LYS A 162 0.02 5.36 31.26
N LEU A 163 0.38 6.19 30.29
CA LEU A 163 1.70 6.83 30.22
C LEU A 163 1.76 8.21 30.89
N GLY A 164 0.64 8.71 31.45
CA GLY A 164 0.60 9.94 32.24
C GLY A 164 0.56 11.25 31.45
N PHE A 165 0.13 11.26 30.18
CA PHE A 165 0.05 12.46 29.34
C PHE A 165 -1.31 12.66 28.63
N LEU A 166 -2.38 12.09 29.18
CA LEU A 166 -3.74 12.16 28.61
C LEU A 166 -4.20 13.58 28.26
N GLU A 167 -4.04 14.54 29.18
CA GLU A 167 -4.47 15.93 28.97
C GLU A 167 -3.75 16.57 27.78
N THR A 168 -2.46 16.28 27.61
CA THR A 168 -1.67 16.78 26.47
C THR A 168 -2.06 16.10 25.17
N PHE A 169 -2.36 14.79 25.19
CA PHE A 169 -2.77 14.06 24.00
C PHE A 169 -4.15 14.47 23.50
N THR A 170 -5.12 14.57 24.41
CA THR A 170 -6.52 14.85 24.07
C THR A 170 -6.80 16.34 23.94
N GLU A 171 -5.96 17.20 24.53
CA GLU A 171 -6.24 18.62 24.74
C GLU A 171 -7.64 18.87 25.34
N ASN A 172 -8.12 17.94 26.17
CA ASN A 172 -9.47 17.93 26.74
C ASN A 172 -10.61 17.94 25.70
N ARG A 173 -10.37 17.43 24.49
CA ARG A 173 -11.36 17.30 23.41
C ARG A 173 -11.82 15.85 23.26
N ASN A 174 -13.10 15.65 23.02
CA ASN A 174 -13.62 14.37 22.53
C ASN A 174 -13.57 14.30 20.99
N GLU A 175 -14.04 13.18 20.43
CA GLU A 175 -14.12 12.95 18.98
C GLU A 175 -14.79 14.11 18.22
N LEU A 176 -16.00 14.53 18.62
CA LEU A 176 -16.72 15.59 17.91
C LEU A 176 -16.10 16.97 18.10
N ASP A 177 -15.46 17.23 19.25
CA ASP A 177 -14.74 18.47 19.46
C ASP A 177 -13.55 18.59 18.50
N TRP A 178 -12.84 17.48 18.24
CA TRP A 178 -11.79 17.44 17.23
C TRP A 178 -12.31 17.63 15.81
N VAL A 179 -13.40 16.96 15.44
CA VAL A 179 -14.05 17.14 14.13
C VAL A 179 -14.44 18.62 13.92
N LYS A 180 -15.07 19.25 14.91
CA LYS A 180 -15.42 20.68 14.89
C LYS A 180 -14.19 21.57 14.76
N PHE A 181 -13.14 21.29 15.52
CA PHE A 181 -11.88 22.02 15.46
C PHE A 181 -11.29 22.00 14.05
N ILE A 182 -11.16 20.81 13.43
CA ILE A 182 -10.60 20.66 12.08
C ILE A 182 -11.42 21.42 11.03
N TRP A 183 -12.76 21.36 11.12
CA TRP A 183 -13.64 22.13 10.23
C TRP A 183 -13.43 23.63 10.36
N ASN A 184 -13.38 24.13 11.60
CA ASN A 184 -13.22 25.56 11.87
C ASN A 184 -11.85 26.09 11.42
N GLU A 185 -10.77 25.36 11.67
CA GLU A 185 -9.44 25.75 11.19
C GLU A 185 -9.35 25.67 9.66
N SER A 186 -9.98 24.67 9.04
CA SER A 186 -10.10 24.57 7.59
C SER A 186 -10.88 25.73 6.97
N SER A 187 -11.92 26.22 7.66
CA SER A 187 -12.70 27.39 7.23
C SER A 187 -11.84 28.65 7.16
N LYS A 188 -10.94 28.87 8.12
CA LYS A 188 -9.98 30.00 8.09
C LYS A 188 -9.06 29.93 6.88
N VAL A 189 -8.57 28.73 6.53
CA VAL A 189 -7.74 28.52 5.32
C VAL A 189 -8.53 28.79 4.04
N CYS A 190 -9.81 28.38 4.00
CA CYS A 190 -10.67 28.61 2.84
C CYS A 190 -10.93 30.11 2.62
N GLN A 191 -11.13 30.88 3.70
CA GLN A 191 -11.33 32.33 3.62
C GLN A 191 -10.14 33.04 2.95
N GLN A 192 -8.89 32.62 3.25
CA GLN A 192 -7.68 33.13 2.59
C GLN A 192 -7.64 32.84 1.08
N LYS A 193 -8.44 31.87 0.62
CA LYS A 193 -8.58 31.48 -0.79
C LYS A 193 -9.89 31.97 -1.42
N ASN A 194 -10.59 32.91 -0.77
CA ASN A 194 -11.89 33.43 -1.20
C ASN A 194 -12.97 32.34 -1.33
N LEU A 195 -12.88 31.29 -0.50
CA LEU A 195 -13.88 30.23 -0.39
C LEU A 195 -14.55 30.33 0.98
N SER A 196 -15.87 30.49 1.00
CA SER A 196 -16.65 30.48 2.24
C SER A 196 -17.18 29.08 2.49
N LEU A 197 -16.86 28.52 3.65
CA LEU A 197 -17.49 27.29 4.14
C LEU A 197 -18.73 27.65 4.99
N PRO A 198 -19.79 26.82 4.98
CA PRO A 198 -20.91 26.98 5.91
C PRO A 198 -20.47 26.76 7.37
N SER A 199 -21.34 27.10 8.31
CA SER A 199 -21.14 26.72 9.72
C SER A 199 -20.99 25.20 9.86
N PHE A 200 -20.34 24.76 10.93
CA PHE A 200 -20.20 23.33 11.20
C PHE A 200 -21.57 22.65 11.28
N GLU A 201 -22.54 23.29 11.93
CA GLU A 201 -23.89 22.77 12.13
C GLU A 201 -24.63 22.60 10.80
N GLU A 202 -24.53 23.58 9.89
CA GLU A 202 -25.11 23.50 8.55
C GLU A 202 -24.44 22.41 7.71
N PHE A 203 -23.11 22.35 7.69
CA PHE A 203 -22.35 21.31 6.99
C PHE A 203 -22.69 19.92 7.53
N TRP A 204 -22.62 19.75 8.85
CA TRP A 204 -22.89 18.49 9.51
C TRP A 204 -24.33 18.05 9.26
N LYS A 205 -25.31 18.96 9.31
CA LYS A 205 -26.70 18.64 8.95
C LYS A 205 -26.83 18.22 7.48
N LYS A 206 -26.22 18.95 6.55
CA LYS A 206 -26.26 18.67 5.10
C LYS A 206 -25.56 17.37 4.73
N GLY A 207 -24.48 17.02 5.41
CA GLY A 207 -23.71 15.79 5.19
C GLY A 207 -22.55 15.92 4.21
N TYR A 208 -22.48 16.99 3.41
CA TYR A 208 -21.39 17.22 2.47
C TYR A 208 -21.28 18.70 2.06
N PHE A 209 -20.13 19.06 1.49
CA PHE A 209 -19.85 20.34 0.86
C PHE A 209 -19.07 20.13 -0.44
N GLU A 210 -19.47 20.83 -1.50
CA GLU A 210 -18.82 20.75 -2.81
C GLU A 210 -17.88 21.95 -2.99
N VAL A 211 -16.59 21.70 -3.18
CA VAL A 211 -15.62 22.74 -3.50
C VAL A 211 -15.91 23.25 -4.92
N PRO A 212 -16.13 24.55 -5.12
CA PRO A 212 -16.38 25.11 -6.44
C PRO A 212 -15.21 24.84 -7.41
N SER A 213 -15.57 24.40 -8.62
CA SER A 213 -14.61 24.20 -9.70
C SER A 213 -13.86 25.51 -10.03
N PRO A 214 -12.57 25.43 -10.38
CA PRO A 214 -11.81 26.58 -10.83
C PRO A 214 -12.42 27.16 -12.11
N LYS A 215 -12.44 28.49 -12.20
CA LYS A 215 -12.94 29.20 -13.38
C LYS A 215 -11.99 29.13 -14.59
N ILE A 216 -10.75 28.71 -14.37
CA ILE A 216 -9.69 28.67 -15.39
C ILE A 216 -9.27 27.22 -15.57
N GLU A 217 -9.29 26.77 -16.83
CA GLU A 217 -8.78 25.46 -17.21
C GLU A 217 -7.28 25.36 -16.90
N LYS A 218 -6.91 24.33 -16.15
CA LYS A 218 -5.52 24.09 -15.77
C LYS A 218 -4.86 23.14 -16.76
N ILE A 219 -4.00 23.68 -17.61
CA ILE A 219 -3.20 22.89 -18.57
C ILE A 219 -1.81 22.65 -17.97
N MET A 220 -1.45 21.37 -17.77
CA MET A 220 -0.15 20.97 -17.22
C MET A 220 1.00 21.54 -18.05
N PHE A 221 2.01 22.11 -17.38
CA PHE A 221 3.20 22.74 -17.98
C PHE A 221 2.93 23.89 -18.98
N LYS A 222 1.71 24.47 -19.04
CA LYS A 222 1.38 25.59 -19.94
C LYS A 222 2.35 26.76 -19.80
N ASP A 223 2.59 27.20 -18.57
CA ASP A 223 3.43 28.37 -18.30
C ASP A 223 4.91 28.08 -18.56
N PHE A 224 5.41 26.91 -18.14
CA PHE A 224 6.77 26.46 -18.46
C PHE A 224 7.01 26.37 -19.97
N ARG A 225 6.05 25.84 -20.74
CA ARG A 225 6.12 25.81 -22.21
C ARG A 225 6.12 27.22 -22.82
N LYS A 226 5.36 28.15 -22.24
CA LYS A 226 5.24 29.54 -22.73
C LYS A 226 6.55 30.31 -22.52
N ASP A 227 7.15 30.19 -21.33
CA ASP A 227 8.39 30.88 -20.98
C ASP A 227 9.12 30.11 -19.86
N PRO A 228 10.08 29.23 -20.20
CA PRO A 228 10.79 28.40 -19.23
C PRO A 228 11.77 29.19 -18.36
N ASN A 229 12.18 30.40 -18.78
CA ASN A 229 13.06 31.26 -17.97
C ASN A 229 12.24 31.97 -16.89
N LYS A 230 11.02 32.42 -17.23
CA LYS A 230 10.11 33.05 -16.27
C LYS A 230 9.42 32.03 -15.35
N PHE A 231 9.13 30.84 -15.85
CA PHE A 231 8.45 29.78 -15.11
C PHE A 231 9.29 28.49 -15.05
N PRO A 232 10.49 28.54 -14.44
CA PRO A 232 11.40 27.39 -14.41
C PRO A 232 10.83 26.24 -13.58
N LEU A 233 11.24 25.02 -13.90
CA LEU A 233 10.99 23.85 -13.06
C LEU A 233 11.84 23.91 -11.78
N LYS A 234 11.46 23.12 -10.77
CA LYS A 234 12.19 23.00 -9.50
C LYS A 234 13.36 22.01 -9.59
N THR A 235 14.15 22.13 -10.66
CA THR A 235 15.39 21.37 -10.89
C THR A 235 16.58 22.34 -10.83
N PRO A 236 17.81 21.86 -10.59
CA PRO A 236 19.01 22.71 -10.59
C PRO A 236 19.13 23.60 -11.84
N SER A 237 18.81 23.07 -13.02
CA SER A 237 18.84 23.80 -14.30
C SER A 237 17.61 24.66 -14.59
N GLY A 238 16.53 24.53 -13.82
CA GLY A 238 15.22 25.11 -14.15
C GLY A 238 14.49 24.43 -15.32
N LYS A 239 15.03 23.33 -15.87
CA LYS A 239 14.52 22.60 -17.04
C LYS A 239 14.31 21.11 -16.75
N ILE A 240 13.79 20.37 -17.73
CA ILE A 240 13.79 18.90 -17.68
C ILE A 240 15.23 18.41 -17.87
N GLU A 241 15.77 17.71 -16.87
CA GLU A 241 17.13 17.19 -16.89
C GLU A 241 17.15 15.79 -17.49
N ILE A 242 17.56 15.69 -18.76
CA ILE A 242 17.81 14.39 -19.41
C ILE A 242 19.02 13.70 -18.76
N SER A 243 19.99 14.49 -18.29
CA SER A 243 21.08 14.05 -17.43
C SER A 243 21.14 14.94 -16.19
N SER A 244 21.31 14.35 -15.01
CA SER A 244 21.38 15.04 -13.72
C SER A 244 22.80 15.02 -13.15
N GLU A 245 23.42 16.19 -13.03
CA GLU A 245 24.73 16.36 -12.38
C GLU A 245 24.68 15.93 -10.91
N THR A 246 23.57 16.19 -10.22
CA THR A 246 23.36 15.75 -8.83
C THR A 246 23.50 14.23 -8.70
N ILE A 247 22.83 13.46 -9.56
CA ILE A 247 22.94 11.99 -9.55
C ILE A 247 24.34 11.54 -9.98
N SER A 248 24.94 12.20 -10.97
CA SER A 248 26.31 11.91 -11.40
C SER A 248 27.32 12.00 -10.26
N ASN A 249 27.16 13.00 -9.37
CA ASN A 249 28.04 13.23 -8.23
C ASN A 249 27.92 12.17 -7.14
N PHE A 250 26.83 11.38 -7.12
CA PHE A 250 26.69 10.26 -6.19
C PHE A 250 27.51 9.03 -6.60
N GLN A 251 27.97 8.96 -7.85
CA GLN A 251 28.82 7.87 -8.36
C GLN A 251 28.21 6.46 -8.13
N LEU A 252 26.89 6.34 -8.30
CA LEU A 252 26.17 5.08 -8.10
C LEU A 252 26.42 4.12 -9.27
N SER A 253 26.65 2.84 -8.98
CA SER A 253 26.87 1.80 -10.00
C SER A 253 25.58 1.29 -10.64
N ASP A 254 24.43 1.50 -9.99
CA ASP A 254 23.11 0.96 -10.36
C ASP A 254 22.10 2.06 -10.73
N CYS A 255 22.54 3.32 -10.84
CA CYS A 255 21.71 4.45 -11.23
C CYS A 255 22.57 5.57 -11.82
N PHE A 256 22.66 5.63 -13.15
CA PHE A 256 23.42 6.66 -13.85
C PHE A 256 22.65 7.99 -13.93
N SER A 257 23.37 9.05 -14.28
CA SER A 257 22.81 10.41 -14.36
C SER A 257 21.76 10.58 -15.45
N HIS A 258 21.69 9.68 -16.43
CA HIS A 258 20.74 9.67 -17.54
C HIS A 258 20.10 8.28 -17.69
N PRO A 259 18.97 8.15 -18.43
CA PRO A 259 18.38 6.85 -18.71
C PRO A 259 19.39 5.88 -19.32
N TYR A 260 19.42 4.66 -18.79
CA TYR A 260 20.32 3.60 -19.22
C TYR A 260 19.63 2.23 -19.04
N TRP A 261 19.93 1.28 -19.93
CA TRP A 261 19.43 -0.09 -19.80
C TRP A 261 20.32 -0.87 -18.84
N PHE A 262 19.78 -1.20 -17.66
CA PHE A 262 20.37 -2.18 -16.77
C PHE A 262 19.62 -3.49 -16.94
N GLU A 263 20.35 -4.58 -17.20
CA GLU A 263 19.77 -5.92 -17.25
C GLU A 263 19.12 -6.25 -15.88
N PRO A 264 17.81 -6.54 -15.80
CA PRO A 264 17.16 -6.91 -14.56
C PRO A 264 17.67 -8.27 -14.05
N TYR A 265 17.62 -8.47 -12.73
CA TYR A 265 18.08 -9.73 -12.14
C TYR A 265 17.19 -10.95 -12.47
N GLU A 266 15.95 -10.75 -12.91
CA GLU A 266 15.10 -11.79 -13.50
C GLU A 266 14.08 -11.14 -14.46
N TRP A 267 13.99 -11.61 -15.71
CA TRP A 267 13.06 -11.10 -16.72
C TRP A 267 12.87 -12.11 -17.86
N LEU A 268 11.84 -11.89 -18.69
CA LEU A 268 11.41 -12.87 -19.70
C LEU A 268 12.45 -13.13 -20.81
N GLY A 269 13.37 -12.20 -21.07
CA GLY A 269 14.42 -12.38 -22.09
C GLY A 269 15.61 -13.22 -21.64
N ASN A 270 15.68 -13.59 -20.36
CA ASN A 270 16.69 -14.50 -19.83
C ASN A 270 16.07 -15.44 -18.79
N THR A 271 15.32 -16.43 -19.28
CA THR A 271 14.67 -17.46 -18.46
C THR A 271 15.56 -18.69 -18.35
N ASP A 272 15.56 -19.31 -17.17
CA ASP A 272 16.17 -20.63 -16.92
C ASP A 272 15.09 -21.57 -16.38
N LYS A 273 15.05 -21.81 -15.07
CA LYS A 273 14.11 -22.74 -14.42
C LYS A 273 12.65 -22.30 -14.37
N TYR A 274 12.39 -21.00 -14.52
CA TYR A 274 11.08 -20.39 -14.31
C TYR A 274 10.71 -19.56 -15.55
N PRO A 275 9.95 -20.12 -16.50
CA PRO A 275 9.79 -19.53 -17.83
C PRO A 275 8.70 -18.47 -17.93
N LEU A 276 7.88 -18.28 -16.89
CA LEU A 276 6.73 -17.38 -16.92
C LEU A 276 7.01 -16.10 -16.12
N HIS A 277 6.71 -14.95 -16.69
CA HIS A 277 6.79 -13.68 -15.98
C HIS A 277 5.49 -13.40 -15.21
N LEU A 278 5.60 -13.12 -13.91
CA LEU A 278 4.47 -12.82 -13.05
C LEU A 278 4.26 -11.32 -12.92
N ILE A 279 3.08 -10.85 -13.36
CA ILE A 279 2.60 -9.49 -13.08
C ILE A 279 1.65 -9.54 -11.88
N SER A 280 2.01 -8.83 -10.81
CA SER A 280 1.20 -8.70 -9.59
C SER A 280 0.52 -7.33 -9.50
N ASN A 281 -0.47 -7.11 -10.37
CA ASN A 281 -1.21 -5.84 -10.47
C ASN A 281 -2.13 -5.60 -9.25
N GLN A 282 -2.69 -4.39 -9.14
CA GLN A 282 -3.71 -4.07 -8.14
C GLN A 282 -5.01 -4.84 -8.43
N PRO A 283 -5.71 -5.33 -7.39
CA PRO A 283 -6.94 -6.11 -7.55
C PRO A 283 -8.13 -5.24 -7.98
N THR A 284 -9.09 -5.86 -8.67
CA THR A 284 -10.32 -5.20 -9.15
C THR A 284 -11.43 -5.14 -8.09
N TYR A 285 -11.60 -6.20 -7.30
CA TYR A 285 -12.77 -6.40 -6.42
C TYR A 285 -12.55 -6.04 -4.95
N ARG A 286 -11.43 -5.37 -4.66
CA ARG A 286 -11.01 -4.95 -3.32
C ARG A 286 -9.97 -3.84 -3.42
N LEU A 287 -9.72 -3.13 -2.33
CA LEU A 287 -8.66 -2.12 -2.25
C LEU A 287 -7.44 -2.72 -1.58
N HIS A 288 -6.37 -3.00 -2.34
CA HIS A 288 -5.17 -3.64 -1.78
C HIS A 288 -5.56 -4.97 -1.08
N GLY A 289 -5.15 -5.16 0.18
CA GLY A 289 -5.63 -6.26 1.03
C GLY A 289 -6.91 -5.95 1.83
N GLN A 290 -7.47 -4.74 1.76
CA GLN A 290 -8.69 -4.41 2.50
C GLN A 290 -9.89 -5.13 1.89
N LEU A 291 -10.83 -5.57 2.73
CA LEU A 291 -12.09 -6.20 2.28
C LEU A 291 -11.90 -7.50 1.49
N ASP A 292 -10.76 -8.18 1.62
CA ASP A 292 -10.58 -9.49 1.00
C ASP A 292 -11.58 -10.53 1.55
N ASN A 293 -12.00 -10.37 2.81
CA ASN A 293 -13.07 -11.13 3.44
C ASN A 293 -14.49 -10.73 2.99
N ALA A 294 -14.67 -9.63 2.25
CA ALA A 294 -15.98 -9.17 1.82
C ALA A 294 -16.49 -9.97 0.60
N ALA A 295 -17.81 -10.01 0.43
CA ALA A 295 -18.47 -10.77 -0.63
C ALA A 295 -17.95 -10.45 -2.03
N SER A 296 -17.63 -9.19 -2.32
CA SER A 296 -17.10 -8.81 -3.65
C SER A 296 -15.76 -9.50 -3.96
N SER A 297 -14.86 -9.60 -2.99
CA SER A 297 -13.59 -10.32 -3.17
C SER A 297 -13.83 -11.83 -3.21
N GLN A 298 -14.58 -12.38 -2.24
CA GLN A 298 -14.83 -13.82 -2.14
C GLN A 298 -15.51 -14.40 -3.39
N ASN A 299 -16.49 -13.69 -3.97
CA ASN A 299 -17.20 -14.14 -5.16
C ASN A 299 -16.34 -14.14 -6.44
N SER A 300 -15.21 -13.43 -6.43
CA SER A 300 -14.27 -13.42 -7.56
C SER A 300 -13.28 -14.60 -7.56
N LYS A 301 -13.20 -15.33 -6.44
CA LYS A 301 -12.26 -16.44 -6.25
C LYS A 301 -12.72 -17.69 -6.98
N ILE A 302 -11.77 -18.47 -7.47
CA ILE A 302 -12.01 -19.76 -8.14
C ILE A 302 -11.72 -20.85 -7.12
N ASN A 303 -12.76 -21.59 -6.69
CA ASN A 303 -12.66 -22.62 -5.65
C ASN A 303 -11.96 -22.11 -4.37
N GLY A 304 -12.28 -20.87 -3.98
CA GLY A 304 -11.71 -20.20 -2.80
C GLY A 304 -10.26 -19.73 -2.96
N LYS A 305 -9.67 -19.80 -4.16
CA LYS A 305 -8.31 -19.33 -4.46
C LYS A 305 -8.36 -18.07 -5.30
N GLU A 306 -7.37 -17.21 -5.14
CA GLU A 306 -7.21 -16.02 -5.96
C GLU A 306 -7.00 -16.43 -7.44
N PRO A 307 -7.70 -15.79 -8.40
CA PRO A 307 -7.59 -16.16 -9.80
C PRO A 307 -6.26 -15.70 -10.41
N VAL A 308 -5.56 -16.62 -11.07
CA VAL A 308 -4.40 -16.32 -11.91
C VAL A 308 -4.82 -16.36 -13.38
N MET A 309 -4.58 -15.27 -14.10
CA MET A 309 -4.77 -15.22 -15.55
C MET A 309 -3.61 -15.93 -16.25
N ILE A 310 -3.92 -16.89 -17.11
CA ILE A 310 -2.94 -17.69 -17.87
C ILE A 310 -3.33 -17.66 -19.35
N ASN A 311 -2.37 -17.41 -20.23
CA ASN A 311 -2.59 -17.48 -21.67
C ASN A 311 -3.00 -18.90 -22.11
N SER A 312 -3.84 -19.03 -23.14
CA SER A 312 -4.33 -20.33 -23.61
C SER A 312 -3.22 -21.28 -24.07
N LEU A 313 -2.14 -20.77 -24.68
CA LEU A 313 -0.99 -21.57 -25.11
C LEU A 313 -0.24 -22.14 -23.90
N ASP A 314 0.09 -21.30 -22.93
CA ASP A 314 0.80 -21.71 -21.71
C ASP A 314 0.01 -22.73 -20.89
N ALA A 315 -1.31 -22.56 -20.83
CA ALA A 315 -2.22 -23.50 -20.19
C ALA A 315 -2.25 -24.85 -20.93
N SER A 316 -2.33 -24.83 -22.26
CA SER A 316 -2.32 -26.05 -23.09
C SER A 316 -1.03 -26.84 -22.94
N TYR A 317 0.13 -26.17 -22.89
CA TYR A 317 1.43 -26.84 -22.69
C TYR A 317 1.53 -27.57 -21.34
N ARG A 318 0.71 -27.15 -20.36
CA ARG A 318 0.73 -27.66 -18.98
C ARG A 318 -0.49 -28.51 -18.60
N ASP A 319 -1.37 -28.82 -19.58
CA ASP A 319 -2.66 -29.48 -19.36
C ASP A 319 -3.51 -28.82 -18.24
N ILE A 320 -3.50 -27.49 -18.23
CA ILE A 320 -4.30 -26.67 -17.30
C ILE A 320 -5.60 -26.28 -17.98
N LYS A 321 -6.72 -26.50 -17.29
CA LYS A 321 -8.05 -26.10 -17.73
C LYS A 321 -8.59 -24.95 -16.87
N ASN A 322 -9.52 -24.18 -17.42
CA ASN A 322 -10.17 -23.11 -16.70
C ASN A 322 -10.86 -23.67 -15.44
N GLY A 323 -10.64 -23.04 -14.28
CA GLY A 323 -11.17 -23.49 -13.00
C GLY A 323 -10.31 -24.52 -12.25
N ASP A 324 -9.26 -25.08 -12.87
CA ASP A 324 -8.29 -25.93 -12.15
C ASP A 324 -7.61 -25.13 -11.04
N ILE A 325 -7.27 -25.81 -9.94
CA ILE A 325 -6.33 -25.25 -8.97
C ILE A 325 -4.91 -25.54 -9.45
N VAL A 326 -4.11 -24.49 -9.52
CA VAL A 326 -2.71 -24.53 -9.96
C VAL A 326 -1.79 -24.11 -8.82
N MET A 327 -0.55 -24.57 -8.87
CA MET A 327 0.52 -24.12 -8.00
C MET A 327 1.46 -23.23 -8.80
N LEU A 328 1.66 -22.00 -8.33
CA LEU A 328 2.70 -21.11 -8.82
C LEU A 328 3.88 -21.20 -7.86
N PHE A 329 5.09 -21.34 -8.39
CA PHE A 329 6.27 -21.50 -7.55
C PHE A 329 7.54 -20.96 -8.18
N ASN A 330 8.49 -20.67 -7.31
CA ASN A 330 9.90 -20.47 -7.64
C ASN A 330 10.77 -20.80 -6.41
N GLN A 331 12.03 -20.40 -6.40
CA GLN A 331 12.95 -20.68 -5.31
C GLN A 331 12.58 -20.00 -3.98
N ARG A 332 11.69 -18.99 -4.01
CA ARG A 332 11.27 -18.21 -2.82
C ARG A 332 10.06 -18.82 -2.13
N GLY A 333 9.22 -19.55 -2.86
CA GLY A 333 8.08 -20.24 -2.28
C GLY A 333 7.14 -20.82 -3.32
N LYS A 334 5.98 -21.25 -2.85
CA LYS A 334 4.89 -21.80 -3.65
C LYS A 334 3.54 -21.33 -3.10
N ILE A 335 2.60 -21.08 -4.01
CA ILE A 335 1.25 -20.61 -3.69
C ILE A 335 0.23 -21.40 -4.51
N LEU A 336 -1.00 -21.51 -3.99
CA LEU A 336 -2.14 -22.02 -4.76
C LEU A 336 -2.93 -20.86 -5.38
N ALA A 337 -3.37 -21.04 -6.62
CA ALA A 337 -4.25 -20.10 -7.31
C ALA A 337 -5.29 -20.86 -8.14
N GLY A 338 -6.37 -20.19 -8.55
CA GLY A 338 -7.35 -20.77 -9.48
C GLY A 338 -7.10 -20.31 -10.91
N ALA A 339 -7.01 -21.23 -11.86
CA ALA A 339 -6.69 -20.93 -13.25
C ALA A 339 -7.86 -20.20 -13.94
N ASN A 340 -7.57 -19.02 -14.48
CA ASN A 340 -8.44 -18.25 -15.36
C ASN A 340 -7.78 -18.14 -16.74
N ILE A 341 -8.20 -18.96 -17.70
CA ILE A 341 -7.60 -18.97 -19.04
C ILE A 341 -8.11 -17.78 -19.84
N SER A 342 -7.19 -16.94 -20.33
CA SER A 342 -7.54 -15.75 -21.11
C SER A 342 -6.39 -15.31 -22.02
N ASP A 343 -6.71 -14.98 -23.27
CA ASP A 343 -5.74 -14.41 -24.22
C ASP A 343 -5.58 -12.89 -24.08
N ASN A 344 -6.16 -12.29 -23.03
CA ASN A 344 -5.91 -10.89 -22.67
C ASN A 344 -4.51 -10.69 -22.05
N VAL A 345 -3.80 -11.78 -21.73
CA VAL A 345 -2.38 -11.78 -21.35
C VAL A 345 -1.58 -12.49 -22.44
N MET A 346 -0.40 -11.94 -22.77
CA MET A 346 0.48 -12.52 -23.79
C MET A 346 1.08 -13.87 -23.33
N PRO A 347 1.45 -14.78 -24.26
CA PRO A 347 2.19 -15.98 -23.92
C PRO A 347 3.48 -15.69 -23.14
N GLY A 348 3.84 -16.55 -22.19
CA GLY A 348 4.98 -16.38 -21.29
C GLY A 348 4.72 -15.44 -20.10
N VAL A 349 3.50 -14.91 -19.96
CA VAL A 349 3.13 -13.98 -18.87
C VAL A 349 1.89 -14.50 -18.15
N VAL A 350 1.91 -14.43 -16.81
CA VAL A 350 0.76 -14.71 -15.95
C VAL A 350 0.46 -13.50 -15.09
N VAL A 351 -0.83 -13.27 -14.80
CA VAL A 351 -1.28 -12.14 -13.98
C VAL A 351 -2.00 -12.67 -12.75
N LEU A 352 -1.46 -12.39 -11.57
CA LEU A 352 -2.09 -12.72 -10.29
C LEU A 352 -2.09 -11.46 -9.43
N SER A 353 -3.25 -10.84 -9.27
CA SER A 353 -3.35 -9.58 -8.52
C SER A 353 -2.96 -9.75 -7.06
N THR A 354 -2.36 -8.69 -6.49
CA THR A 354 -2.12 -8.63 -5.05
C THR A 354 -3.43 -8.55 -4.25
N GLY A 355 -3.37 -8.68 -2.92
CA GLY A 355 -4.49 -8.41 -2.02
C GLY A 355 -5.08 -9.62 -1.32
N ALA A 356 -4.84 -10.84 -1.83
CA ALA A 356 -5.20 -12.06 -1.10
C ALA A 356 -4.50 -12.07 0.27
N TRP A 357 -5.25 -12.26 1.35
CA TRP A 357 -4.67 -12.36 2.69
C TRP A 357 -3.75 -13.57 2.76
N PHE A 358 -2.52 -13.33 3.20
CA PHE A 358 -1.48 -14.36 3.32
C PHE A 358 -1.93 -15.46 4.30
N ASP A 359 -2.07 -16.70 3.81
CA ASP A 359 -2.52 -17.86 4.57
C ASP A 359 -1.48 -19.01 4.51
N PRO A 360 -0.36 -18.89 5.25
CA PRO A 360 0.72 -19.86 5.19
C PRO A 360 0.34 -21.21 5.82
N ASP A 361 0.73 -22.27 5.12
CA ASP A 361 0.97 -23.61 5.65
C ASP A 361 2.47 -23.76 5.88
N TYR A 362 2.91 -23.65 7.13
CA TYR A 362 4.33 -23.73 7.47
C TYR A 362 4.90 -25.14 7.30
N ASP A 363 4.10 -26.18 7.55
CA ASP A 363 4.55 -27.57 7.43
C ASP A 363 4.75 -27.94 5.95
N LEU A 364 3.89 -27.42 5.09
CA LEU A 364 3.99 -27.64 3.64
C LEU A 364 4.83 -26.59 2.92
N ASN A 365 5.26 -25.51 3.58
CA ASN A 365 5.84 -24.30 2.97
C ASN A 365 4.99 -23.80 1.78
N LEU A 366 3.68 -23.70 1.97
CA LEU A 366 2.68 -23.42 0.93
C LEU A 366 1.77 -22.27 1.35
N GLU A 367 1.58 -21.28 0.50
CA GLU A 367 0.56 -20.26 0.70
C GLU A 367 -0.76 -20.72 0.07
N ARG A 368 -1.80 -20.85 0.89
CA ARG A 368 -3.04 -21.54 0.48
C ARG A 368 -3.97 -20.69 -0.36
N HIS A 369 -3.80 -19.37 -0.43
CA HIS A 369 -4.85 -18.47 -0.89
C HIS A 369 -4.60 -17.86 -2.27
N GLY A 370 -3.34 -17.57 -2.61
CA GLY A 370 -2.90 -16.93 -3.84
C GLY A 370 -2.31 -15.53 -3.64
N ASN A 371 -1.54 -15.30 -2.57
CA ASN A 371 -0.82 -14.04 -2.39
C ASN A 371 0.50 -14.05 -3.20
N PRO A 372 0.61 -13.26 -4.29
CA PRO A 372 1.76 -13.32 -5.19
C PRO A 372 3.06 -12.85 -4.53
N ASN A 373 2.99 -12.07 -3.44
CA ASN A 373 4.18 -11.50 -2.82
C ASN A 373 5.09 -12.54 -2.15
N VAL A 374 4.59 -13.76 -1.91
CA VAL A 374 5.42 -14.92 -1.55
C VAL A 374 6.49 -15.21 -2.63
N LEU A 375 6.13 -15.01 -3.90
CA LEU A 375 6.96 -15.33 -5.05
C LEU A 375 7.82 -14.16 -5.51
N THR A 376 7.63 -12.97 -4.97
CA THR A 376 8.38 -11.77 -5.34
C THR A 376 9.68 -11.64 -4.55
N LYS A 377 10.69 -11.02 -5.14
CA LYS A 377 11.99 -10.82 -4.49
C LYS A 377 12.03 -9.51 -3.71
N ASP A 378 12.54 -9.57 -2.48
CA ASP A 378 12.67 -8.40 -1.60
C ASP A 378 14.02 -7.70 -1.77
N ILE A 379 14.17 -6.92 -2.84
CA ILE A 379 15.36 -6.10 -3.15
C ILE A 379 14.96 -4.66 -3.52
N GLY A 380 15.83 -3.70 -3.20
CA GLY A 380 15.63 -2.30 -3.58
C GLY A 380 15.78 -2.09 -5.09
N THR A 381 15.05 -1.11 -5.64
CA THR A 381 15.15 -0.71 -7.05
C THR A 381 16.57 -0.30 -7.46
N SER A 382 17.24 0.48 -6.63
CA SER A 382 18.64 0.91 -6.76
C SER A 382 19.11 1.55 -5.46
N SER A 383 20.40 1.83 -5.37
CA SER A 383 21.04 2.59 -4.30
C SER A 383 20.51 4.03 -4.20
N LEU A 384 19.88 4.55 -5.25
CA LEU A 384 19.19 5.85 -5.21
C LEU A 384 17.84 5.73 -4.50
N GLY A 385 16.99 4.78 -4.92
CA GLY A 385 15.56 4.79 -4.57
C GLY A 385 15.13 3.78 -3.50
N GLN A 386 15.79 2.63 -3.38
CA GLN A 386 15.45 1.54 -2.45
C GLN A 386 13.95 1.16 -2.41
N GLY A 387 13.24 1.32 -3.54
CA GLY A 387 11.82 0.98 -3.69
C GLY A 387 11.59 -0.51 -3.93
N PRO A 388 10.34 -0.99 -3.95
CA PRO A 388 10.03 -2.40 -4.22
C PRO A 388 10.17 -2.74 -5.71
N THR A 389 10.51 -4.00 -6.02
CA THR A 389 10.69 -4.54 -7.38
C THR A 389 9.75 -5.72 -7.68
N SER A 390 8.52 -5.68 -7.15
CA SER A 390 7.58 -6.82 -7.16
C SER A 390 7.15 -7.33 -8.54
N HIS A 391 7.31 -6.53 -9.60
CA HIS A 391 7.02 -6.93 -10.99
C HIS A 391 8.24 -7.51 -11.71
N THR A 392 9.37 -7.65 -11.04
CA THR A 392 10.55 -8.36 -11.56
C THR A 392 10.54 -9.75 -10.93
N THR A 393 9.70 -10.64 -11.47
CA THR A 393 9.44 -11.97 -10.90
C THR A 393 9.17 -13.00 -11.99
N LEU A 394 9.95 -14.08 -11.98
CA LEU A 394 9.75 -15.27 -12.78
C LEU A 394 9.21 -16.42 -11.91
N VAL A 395 8.32 -17.22 -12.50
CA VAL A 395 7.66 -18.36 -11.87
C VAL A 395 7.53 -19.53 -12.86
N GLU A 396 7.27 -20.71 -12.33
CA GLU A 396 6.63 -21.79 -13.06
C GLU A 396 5.20 -21.98 -12.53
N VAL A 397 4.33 -22.55 -13.35
CA VAL A 397 2.96 -22.94 -13.02
C VAL A 397 2.79 -24.42 -13.33
N GLU A 398 2.16 -25.16 -12.43
CA GLU A 398 1.70 -26.52 -12.70
C GLU A 398 0.32 -26.77 -12.11
N LYS A 399 -0.36 -27.82 -12.56
CA LYS A 399 -1.60 -28.28 -11.94
C LYS A 399 -1.32 -28.75 -10.51
N ALA A 400 -2.06 -28.25 -9.53
CA ALA A 400 -1.81 -28.61 -8.14
C ALA A 400 -2.16 -30.08 -7.86
N ASN A 401 -1.30 -30.77 -7.10
CA ASN A 401 -1.64 -32.09 -6.58
C ASN A 401 -2.86 -31.97 -5.64
N LYS A 402 -3.85 -32.86 -5.81
CA LYS A 402 -5.08 -32.91 -5.00
C LYS A 402 -4.81 -32.93 -3.49
N GLU A 403 -3.72 -33.57 -3.05
CA GLU A 403 -3.35 -33.65 -1.64
C GLU A 403 -2.89 -32.31 -1.05
N LEU A 404 -2.39 -31.39 -1.90
CA LEU A 404 -1.98 -30.05 -1.49
C LEU A 404 -3.14 -29.05 -1.49
N ILE A 405 -4.23 -29.35 -2.22
CA ILE A 405 -5.39 -28.47 -2.31
C ILE A 405 -6.12 -28.49 -0.97
N SER A 406 -5.90 -27.43 -0.19
CA SER A 406 -6.51 -27.23 1.12
C SER A 406 -7.43 -26.01 1.12
N GLU A 407 -8.38 -26.00 2.06
CA GLU A 407 -9.24 -24.85 2.31
C GLU A 407 -8.42 -23.66 2.83
N VAL A 408 -8.78 -22.46 2.41
CA VAL A 408 -8.21 -21.21 2.95
C VAL A 408 -8.70 -21.03 4.40
N LYS A 409 -7.77 -20.90 5.34
CA LYS A 409 -8.02 -20.81 6.79
C LYS A 409 -7.99 -19.38 7.33
N ILE A 410 -7.43 -18.42 6.58
CA ILE A 410 -7.24 -17.04 7.06
C ILE A 410 -8.54 -16.30 7.42
N PHE A 411 -9.68 -16.77 6.91
CA PHE A 411 -11.01 -16.21 7.21
C PHE A 411 -11.69 -16.85 8.43
N LYS A 412 -11.14 -17.95 8.96
CA LYS A 412 -11.69 -18.61 10.16
C LYS A 412 -11.29 -17.84 11.41
N SER A 413 -12.20 -17.72 12.37
CA SER A 413 -11.88 -17.15 13.69
C SER A 413 -10.69 -17.88 14.33
N PRO A 414 -9.81 -17.16 15.06
CA PRO A 414 -8.71 -17.80 15.77
C PRO A 414 -9.21 -18.73 16.87
N VAL A 415 -8.39 -19.71 17.23
CA VAL A 415 -8.64 -20.58 18.40
C VAL A 415 -8.34 -19.78 19.66
N ILE A 416 -9.33 -19.69 20.56
CA ILE A 416 -9.18 -19.02 21.86
C ILE A 416 -8.73 -20.06 22.88
N ILE A 417 -7.48 -19.96 23.33
CA ILE A 417 -6.86 -20.97 24.22
C ILE A 417 -7.16 -20.68 25.70
N ASN A 418 -7.32 -19.42 26.09
CA ASN A 418 -7.66 -19.00 27.46
C ASN A 418 -8.66 -17.84 27.42
N LYS A 419 -9.94 -18.10 27.68
CA LYS A 419 -10.90 -17.02 27.93
C LYS A 419 -10.78 -16.67 29.41
N SER A 420 -10.09 -15.57 29.73
CA SER A 420 -10.16 -15.01 31.09
C SER A 420 -11.63 -14.73 31.38
N THR A 421 -12.20 -15.50 32.31
CA THR A 421 -13.58 -15.38 32.80
C THR A 421 -13.81 -14.06 33.52
#